data_AF-A0A071M3U2-F1
#
_entry.id   AF-A0A071M3U2-F1
#
_cell.length_a   1.000
_cell.length_b   1.000
_cell.length_c   1.000
_cell.angle_alpha   90.00
_cell.angle_beta   90.00
_cell.angle_gamma   90.00
#
_symmetry.space_group_name_H-M   'P 1'
#
loop_
_entity.id
_entity.type
_entity.pdbx_description
1 polymer ?
#
loop_
_entity_poly.entity_id
_entity_poly.type
_entity_poly.pdbx_seq_one_letter_code
_entity_poly.pdbx_strand_id
1 'polypeptide(L)'
;MSYHLEGRLLEVCNCRVLCPCWIGEDPDFGVCDTIVAWHVDKGTVDGVDVGGNTIAAVCRVPGNILQGNWTAAIYVSDTASDAQEQALLKVYTGQAGGPIAELAKLIGKVVSVERAPITFDVVGARGTLSIGTDYHAELEPYLGPSGAQTTLADTVFSTVPGAPVFVGKAPVYRSKNAAIGIDVDLKNHNALQSTFQFDA
;
A
#
# COMPACT_ATOMS: atom_id res chain seq x y z
N MET A 1 -2.13 21.79 -9.01
CA MET A 1 -3.01 20.65 -9.27
C MET A 1 -3.87 20.48 -8.05
N SER A 2 -5.12 20.12 -8.21
CA SER A 2 -6.02 19.93 -7.06
C SER A 2 -6.48 18.49 -7.05
N TYR A 3 -6.26 17.79 -5.94
CA TYR A 3 -6.85 16.49 -5.73
C TYR A 3 -7.38 16.32 -4.31
N HIS A 4 -8.39 15.47 -4.20
CA HIS A 4 -8.94 14.99 -2.94
C HIS A 4 -9.17 13.50 -3.08
N LEU A 5 -8.53 12.68 -2.25
CA LEU A 5 -8.70 11.23 -2.25
C LEU A 5 -9.03 10.77 -0.82
N GLU A 6 -10.15 10.09 -0.67
CA GLU A 6 -10.59 9.42 0.56
C GLU A 6 -10.68 7.92 0.28
N GLY A 7 -10.15 7.10 1.18
CA GLY A 7 -10.17 5.67 0.96
C GLY A 7 -9.59 4.82 2.07
N ARG A 8 -9.31 3.56 1.71
CA ARG A 8 -8.78 2.53 2.58
C ARG A 8 -7.45 2.00 2.04
N LEU A 9 -6.56 1.66 2.96
CA LEU A 9 -5.27 1.07 2.67
C LEU A 9 -5.19 -0.34 3.25
N LEU A 10 -4.62 -1.26 2.46
CA LEU A 10 -4.07 -2.52 2.93
C LEU A 10 -2.59 -2.56 2.56
N GLU A 11 -1.74 -2.83 3.54
CA GLU A 11 -0.30 -3.02 3.38
C GLU A 11 0.10 -4.35 4.02
N VAL A 12 0.98 -5.08 3.34
CA VAL A 12 1.51 -6.36 3.83
C VAL A 12 2.99 -6.43 3.50
N CYS A 13 3.79 -7.01 4.38
CA CYS A 13 5.21 -7.22 4.09
C CYS A 13 5.74 -8.50 4.74
N ASN A 14 6.96 -8.86 4.35
CA ASN A 14 7.68 -10.01 4.88
C ASN A 14 8.17 -9.84 6.33
N CYS A 15 7.95 -8.73 7.05
CA CYS A 15 8.33 -8.62 8.46
C CYS A 15 7.52 -9.56 9.36
N ARG A 16 8.04 -9.91 10.54
CA ARG A 16 7.50 -10.99 11.39
C ARG A 16 6.18 -10.63 12.06
N VAL A 17 6.08 -9.49 12.75
CA VAL A 17 4.92 -9.15 13.59
C VAL A 17 4.40 -7.76 13.29
N LEU A 18 5.11 -6.72 13.74
CA LEU A 18 4.80 -5.33 13.44
C LEU A 18 5.90 -4.79 12.53
N CYS A 19 5.53 -4.01 11.52
CA CYS A 19 6.47 -3.42 10.57
C CYS A 19 7.45 -2.46 11.30
N PRO A 20 8.75 -2.82 11.44
CA PRO A 20 9.71 -1.95 12.13
C PRO A 20 9.91 -0.62 11.40
N CYS A 21 9.73 -0.62 10.07
CA CYS A 21 9.87 0.54 9.20
C CYS A 21 9.00 1.73 9.63
N TRP A 22 7.80 1.48 10.19
CA TRP A 22 6.91 2.54 10.66
C TRP A 22 7.51 3.34 11.83
N ILE A 23 8.37 2.73 12.65
CA ILE A 23 9.08 3.41 13.74
C ILE A 23 10.52 3.79 13.38
N GLY A 24 10.91 3.64 12.11
CA GLY A 24 12.21 4.07 11.57
C GLY A 24 13.31 3.01 11.61
N GLU A 25 12.99 1.81 12.08
CA GLU A 25 13.91 0.68 12.16
C GLU A 25 14.02 -0.07 10.84
N ASP A 26 15.07 -0.88 10.71
CA ASP A 26 15.30 -1.71 9.53
C ASP A 26 14.31 -2.88 9.43
N PRO A 27 13.98 -3.36 8.22
CA PRO A 27 13.12 -4.53 8.06
C PRO A 27 13.77 -5.78 8.64
N ASP A 28 12.95 -6.68 9.19
CA ASP A 28 13.38 -7.90 9.92
C ASP A 28 14.40 -8.79 9.19
N PHE A 29 14.38 -8.75 7.86
CA PHE A 29 15.19 -9.60 6.98
C PHE A 29 16.22 -8.81 6.18
N GLY A 30 16.48 -7.53 6.53
CA GLY A 30 17.37 -6.62 5.80
C GLY A 30 16.86 -6.20 4.42
N VAL A 31 15.72 -6.73 3.99
CA VAL A 31 14.99 -6.37 2.78
C VAL A 31 13.48 -6.48 3.07
N CYS A 32 12.72 -5.51 2.60
CA CYS A 32 11.26 -5.51 2.69
C CYS A 32 10.67 -5.89 1.32
N ASP A 33 9.95 -7.00 1.28
CA ASP A 33 9.08 -7.35 0.16
C ASP A 33 7.65 -7.03 0.59
N THR A 34 7.04 -6.04 -0.07
CA THR A 34 5.76 -5.47 0.37
C THR A 34 4.80 -5.26 -0.79
N ILE A 35 3.51 -5.30 -0.46
CA ILE A 35 2.45 -4.76 -1.30
C ILE A 35 1.75 -3.68 -0.49
N VAL A 36 1.59 -2.50 -1.09
CA VAL A 36 0.77 -1.41 -0.56
C VAL A 36 -0.33 -1.13 -1.56
N ALA A 37 -1.59 -1.21 -1.13
CA ALA A 37 -2.75 -0.96 -1.98
C ALA A 37 -3.63 0.13 -1.36
N TRP A 38 -3.98 1.13 -2.18
CA TRP A 38 -4.90 2.21 -1.85
C TRP A 38 -6.16 2.05 -2.68
N HIS A 39 -7.27 1.70 -2.02
CA HIS A 39 -8.58 1.73 -2.64
C HIS A 39 -9.21 3.10 -2.40
N VAL A 40 -9.53 3.81 -3.48
CA VAL A 40 -10.17 5.12 -3.42
C VAL A 40 -11.68 4.91 -3.31
N ASP A 41 -12.23 5.11 -2.11
CA ASP A 41 -13.67 5.03 -1.90
C ASP A 41 -14.37 6.22 -2.57
N LYS A 42 -13.78 7.42 -2.46
CA LYS A 42 -14.23 8.65 -3.13
C LYS A 42 -13.03 9.53 -3.45
N GLY A 43 -13.02 10.16 -4.62
CA GLY A 43 -11.97 11.14 -4.87
C GLY A 43 -11.98 11.72 -6.27
N THR A 44 -11.34 12.88 -6.42
CA THR A 44 -11.15 13.55 -7.70
C THR A 44 -9.71 14.00 -7.86
N VAL A 45 -9.21 13.96 -9.09
CA VAL A 45 -7.90 14.50 -9.47
C VAL A 45 -8.09 15.39 -10.69
N ASP A 46 -7.83 16.69 -10.55
CA ASP A 46 -8.03 17.68 -11.62
C ASP A 46 -9.42 17.57 -12.30
N GLY A 47 -10.46 17.28 -11.51
CA GLY A 47 -11.85 17.13 -11.98
C GLY A 47 -12.23 15.75 -12.52
N VAL A 48 -11.30 14.79 -12.61
CA VAL A 48 -11.59 13.39 -12.96
C VAL A 48 -12.00 12.64 -11.70
N ASP A 49 -13.20 12.05 -11.69
CA ASP A 49 -13.63 11.13 -10.63
C ASP A 49 -12.87 9.81 -10.72
N VAL A 50 -12.14 9.48 -9.66
CA VAL A 50 -11.32 8.27 -9.56
C VAL A 50 -11.86 7.28 -8.53
N GLY A 51 -13.04 7.55 -7.94
CA GLY A 51 -13.68 6.67 -6.97
C GLY A 51 -13.93 5.25 -7.50
N GLY A 52 -13.88 4.28 -6.59
CA GLY A 52 -14.05 2.85 -6.87
C GLY A 52 -12.83 2.17 -7.47
N ASN A 53 -11.75 2.89 -7.78
CA ASN A 53 -10.52 2.30 -8.31
C ASN A 53 -9.51 2.01 -7.20
N THR A 54 -8.70 0.99 -7.41
CA THR A 54 -7.55 0.67 -6.58
C THR A 54 -6.27 0.92 -7.35
N ILE A 55 -5.29 1.51 -6.68
CA ILE A 55 -3.91 1.54 -7.12
C ILE A 55 -3.04 0.84 -6.09
N ALA A 56 -2.09 0.03 -6.55
CA ALA A 56 -1.21 -0.74 -5.68
C ALA A 56 0.24 -0.67 -6.17
N ALA A 57 1.17 -0.75 -5.23
CA ALA A 57 2.60 -0.86 -5.48
C ALA A 57 3.11 -2.17 -4.87
N VAL A 58 3.69 -3.02 -5.72
CA VAL A 58 4.47 -4.19 -5.29
C VAL A 58 5.93 -3.75 -5.26
N CYS A 59 6.54 -3.75 -4.09
CA CYS A 59 7.86 -3.16 -3.88
C CYS A 59 8.84 -4.13 -3.23
N ARG A 60 10.09 -4.04 -3.67
CA ARG A 60 11.25 -4.54 -2.93
C ARG A 60 12.09 -3.36 -2.47
N VAL A 61 12.32 -3.27 -1.17
CA VAL A 61 13.06 -2.18 -0.52
C VAL A 61 14.32 -2.74 0.14
N PRO A 62 15.53 -2.34 -0.31
CA PRO A 62 16.77 -2.76 0.32
C PRO A 62 17.01 -1.95 1.60
N GLY A 63 17.19 -2.63 2.74
CA GLY A 63 17.48 -1.97 4.01
C GLY A 63 16.37 -1.04 4.49
N ASN A 64 16.76 0.07 5.11
CA ASN A 64 15.84 1.02 5.73
C ASN A 64 14.92 1.71 4.71
N ILE A 65 13.62 1.77 5.03
CA ILE A 65 12.58 2.29 4.13
C ILE A 65 12.81 3.74 3.71
N LEU A 66 13.37 4.56 4.62
CA LEU A 66 13.58 5.99 4.41
C LEU A 66 14.84 6.31 3.58
N GLN A 67 15.70 5.32 3.32
CA GLN A 67 16.88 5.48 2.46
C GLN A 67 16.55 5.34 0.97
N GLY A 68 15.28 5.04 0.64
CA GLY A 68 14.80 4.95 -0.74
C GLY A 68 15.36 3.74 -1.49
N ASN A 69 15.62 3.91 -2.78
CA ASN A 69 16.05 2.85 -3.71
C ASN A 69 15.02 1.71 -3.86
N TRP A 70 13.74 2.00 -3.71
CA TRP A 70 12.71 0.98 -3.89
C TRP A 70 12.65 0.59 -5.36
N THR A 71 12.46 -0.71 -5.61
CA THR A 71 12.09 -1.22 -6.92
C THR A 71 10.62 -1.59 -6.88
N ALA A 72 9.80 -0.96 -7.73
CA ALA A 72 8.35 -1.05 -7.68
C ALA A 72 7.74 -1.50 -9.01
N ALA A 73 6.68 -2.31 -8.96
CA ALA A 73 5.70 -2.47 -10.04
C ALA A 73 4.39 -1.84 -9.57
N ILE A 74 3.79 -1.00 -10.42
CA ILE A 74 2.55 -0.28 -10.11
C ILE A 74 1.39 -0.94 -10.83
N TYR A 75 0.31 -1.18 -10.10
CA TYR A 75 -0.91 -1.79 -10.61
C TYR A 75 -2.10 -0.84 -10.42
N VAL A 76 -2.90 -0.68 -11.46
CA VAL A 76 -4.18 0.03 -11.42
C VAL A 76 -5.29 -0.95 -11.75
N SER A 77 -6.47 -0.79 -11.14
CA SER A 77 -7.66 -1.59 -11.48
C SER A 77 -7.89 -1.62 -13.00
N ASP A 78 -8.12 -2.80 -13.56
CA ASP A 78 -8.43 -3.00 -14.98
C ASP A 78 -9.76 -2.35 -15.42
N THR A 79 -10.65 -2.11 -14.47
CA THR A 79 -11.89 -1.35 -14.67
C THR A 79 -11.68 0.16 -14.78
N ALA A 80 -10.49 0.69 -14.46
CA ALA A 80 -10.21 2.11 -14.59
C ALA A 80 -10.21 2.53 -16.06
N SER A 81 -10.84 3.66 -16.37
CA SER A 81 -10.70 4.32 -17.67
C SER A 81 -9.30 4.91 -17.84
N ASP A 82 -8.91 5.21 -19.09
CA ASP A 82 -7.63 5.86 -19.40
C ASP A 82 -7.47 7.18 -18.64
N ALA A 83 -8.53 7.98 -18.53
CA ALA A 83 -8.51 9.22 -17.77
C ALA A 83 -8.25 8.99 -16.27
N GLN A 84 -8.87 7.96 -15.69
CA GLN A 84 -8.71 7.61 -14.28
C GLN A 84 -7.32 7.05 -13.97
N GLU A 85 -6.80 6.17 -14.83
CA GLU A 85 -5.43 5.66 -14.70
C GLU A 85 -4.43 6.82 -14.73
N GLN A 86 -4.51 7.69 -15.73
CA GLN A 86 -3.59 8.83 -15.84
C GLN A 86 -3.71 9.79 -14.66
N ALA A 87 -4.92 10.02 -14.16
CA ALA A 87 -5.18 10.79 -12.95
C ALA A 87 -4.51 10.17 -11.70
N LEU A 88 -4.73 8.88 -11.45
CA LEU A 88 -4.11 8.16 -10.33
C LEU A 88 -2.59 8.14 -10.44
N LEU A 89 -2.04 7.82 -11.62
CA LEU A 89 -0.60 7.79 -11.84
C LEU A 89 0.04 9.14 -11.61
N LYS A 90 -0.59 10.26 -11.98
CA LYS A 90 -0.06 11.60 -11.65
C LYS A 90 0.11 11.81 -10.14
N VAL A 91 -0.84 11.34 -9.33
CA VAL A 91 -0.75 11.43 -7.86
C VAL A 91 0.35 10.51 -7.34
N TYR A 92 0.31 9.23 -7.68
CA TYR A 92 1.19 8.21 -7.09
C TYR A 92 2.60 8.16 -7.68
N THR A 93 2.86 8.91 -8.77
CA THR A 93 4.23 9.22 -9.23
C THR A 93 4.75 10.55 -8.67
N GLY A 94 3.97 11.23 -7.81
CA GLY A 94 4.34 12.48 -7.15
C GLY A 94 4.21 13.73 -8.02
N GLN A 95 3.80 13.62 -9.29
CA GLN A 95 3.64 14.77 -10.20
C GLN A 95 2.57 15.75 -9.70
N ALA A 96 1.55 15.25 -9.00
CA ALA A 96 0.49 16.07 -8.43
C ALA A 96 0.91 16.80 -7.13
N GLY A 97 2.08 16.50 -6.57
CA GLY A 97 2.52 17.05 -5.28
C GLY A 97 1.82 16.40 -4.08
N GLY A 98 1.71 17.17 -2.98
CA GLY A 98 1.03 16.74 -1.76
C GLY A 98 1.73 15.61 -0.99
N PRO A 99 1.06 15.01 0.01
CA PRO A 99 1.66 14.01 0.91
C PRO A 99 2.19 12.76 0.18
N ILE A 100 1.58 12.37 -0.94
CA ILE A 100 2.01 11.20 -1.72
C ILE A 100 3.33 11.46 -2.46
N ALA A 101 3.65 12.71 -2.79
CA ALA A 101 4.90 13.02 -3.49
C ALA A 101 6.16 12.68 -2.67
N GLU A 102 6.10 12.77 -1.34
CA GLU A 102 7.23 12.35 -0.49
C GLU A 102 7.45 10.83 -0.53
N LEU A 103 6.37 10.04 -0.57
CA LEU A 103 6.47 8.60 -0.76
C LEU A 103 7.04 8.24 -2.15
N ALA A 104 6.59 8.94 -3.19
CA ALA A 104 7.05 8.71 -4.56
C ALA A 104 8.56 8.95 -4.72
N LYS A 105 9.16 9.87 -3.95
CA LYS A 105 10.62 10.13 -3.96
C LYS A 105 11.46 8.95 -3.48
N LEU A 106 10.89 8.04 -2.69
CA LEU A 106 11.60 6.87 -2.18
C LEU A 106 11.75 5.76 -3.26
N ILE A 107 10.95 5.83 -4.32
CA ILE A 107 11.01 4.90 -5.44
C ILE A 107 12.19 5.26 -6.35
N GLY A 108 13.20 4.39 -6.37
CA GLY A 108 14.37 4.54 -7.25
C GLY A 108 14.15 3.96 -8.64
N LYS A 109 13.32 2.93 -8.77
CA LYS A 109 13.06 2.24 -10.03
C LYS A 109 11.63 1.74 -10.11
N VAL A 110 10.93 2.08 -11.20
CA VAL A 110 9.66 1.45 -11.58
C VAL A 110 9.93 0.46 -12.70
N VAL A 111 9.63 -0.83 -12.49
CA VAL A 111 9.85 -1.88 -13.49
C VAL A 111 8.68 -2.03 -14.45
N SER A 112 7.47 -1.70 -14.02
CA SER A 112 6.25 -1.74 -14.82
C SER A 112 5.14 -0.88 -14.22
N VAL A 113 4.22 -0.48 -15.09
CA VAL A 113 2.91 0.09 -14.74
C VAL A 113 1.89 -0.71 -15.54
N GLU A 114 0.95 -1.35 -14.84
CA GLU A 114 0.07 -2.36 -15.42
C GLU A 114 -1.37 -2.16 -14.95
N ARG A 115 -2.33 -2.47 -15.83
CA ARG A 115 -3.70 -2.72 -15.40
C ARG A 115 -3.88 -4.19 -15.06
N ALA A 116 -4.56 -4.46 -13.97
CA ALA A 116 -4.82 -5.83 -13.52
C ALA A 116 -6.20 -5.92 -12.83
N PRO A 117 -6.83 -7.10 -12.81
CA PRO A 117 -7.97 -7.33 -11.94
C PRO A 117 -7.48 -7.22 -10.49
N ILE A 118 -8.02 -6.26 -9.75
CA ILE A 118 -7.71 -6.02 -8.35
C ILE A 118 -8.96 -6.26 -7.52
N THR A 119 -8.87 -7.17 -6.56
CA THR A 119 -9.86 -7.30 -5.49
C THR A 119 -9.28 -6.66 -4.24
N PHE A 120 -10.00 -5.70 -3.68
CA PHE A 120 -9.69 -5.07 -2.41
C PHE A 120 -10.98 -5.05 -1.60
N ASP A 121 -10.97 -5.65 -0.43
CA ASP A 121 -12.12 -5.61 0.47
C ASP A 121 -11.68 -5.48 1.92
N VAL A 122 -12.52 -4.82 2.71
CA VAL A 122 -12.37 -4.68 4.16
C VAL A 122 -13.75 -4.87 4.77
N VAL A 123 -13.95 -6.03 5.41
CA VAL A 123 -15.20 -6.35 6.11
C VAL A 123 -14.95 -6.31 7.61
N GLY A 124 -15.49 -5.27 8.24
CA GLY A 124 -15.15 -4.92 9.62
C GLY A 124 -13.69 -4.48 9.70
N ALA A 125 -12.84 -5.35 10.24
CA ALA A 125 -11.41 -5.11 10.44
C ALA A 125 -10.53 -6.14 9.72
N ARG A 126 -11.14 -7.04 8.93
CA ARG A 126 -10.43 -8.04 8.13
C ARG A 126 -10.34 -7.56 6.69
N GLY A 127 -9.16 -7.67 6.11
CA GLY A 127 -8.88 -7.26 4.74
C GLY A 127 -8.58 -8.43 3.82
N THR A 128 -8.89 -8.28 2.54
CA THR A 128 -8.46 -9.18 1.47
C THR A 128 -7.95 -8.35 0.30
N LEU A 129 -6.77 -8.73 -0.21
CA LEU A 129 -6.16 -8.15 -1.40
C LEU A 129 -5.79 -9.26 -2.38
N SER A 130 -6.16 -9.09 -3.65
CA SER A 130 -5.66 -9.89 -4.75
C SER A 130 -5.37 -8.99 -5.95
N ILE A 131 -4.25 -9.22 -6.62
CA ILE A 131 -3.90 -8.54 -7.88
C ILE A 131 -3.52 -9.65 -8.87
N GLY A 132 -4.33 -9.84 -9.91
CA GLY A 132 -4.14 -10.96 -10.83
C GLY A 132 -4.07 -12.31 -10.10
N THR A 133 -3.18 -13.18 -10.57
CA THR A 133 -2.95 -14.51 -9.97
C THR A 133 -1.75 -14.57 -9.03
N ASP A 134 -0.83 -13.60 -9.14
CA ASP A 134 0.51 -13.68 -8.55
C ASP A 134 0.58 -13.06 -7.15
N TYR A 135 -0.42 -12.26 -6.78
CA TYR A 135 -0.43 -11.51 -5.53
C TYR A 135 -1.71 -11.79 -4.76
N HIS A 136 -1.56 -12.14 -3.48
CA HIS A 136 -2.69 -12.37 -2.59
C HIS A 136 -2.31 -12.12 -1.13
N ALA A 137 -3.16 -11.45 -0.38
CA ALA A 137 -3.03 -11.30 1.05
C ALA A 137 -4.38 -11.29 1.75
N GLU A 138 -4.43 -11.92 2.92
CA GLU A 138 -5.52 -11.77 3.89
C GLU A 138 -4.96 -11.00 5.08
N LEU A 139 -5.76 -10.15 5.72
CA LEU A 139 -5.34 -9.31 6.84
C LEU A 139 -6.28 -9.51 8.01
N GLU A 140 -5.72 -9.83 9.18
CA GLU A 140 -6.45 -9.95 10.44
C GLU A 140 -5.92 -8.94 11.46
N PRO A 141 -6.81 -8.22 12.17
CA PRO A 141 -6.40 -7.18 13.10
C PRO A 141 -5.82 -7.81 14.37
N TYR A 142 -4.82 -7.15 14.96
CA TYR A 142 -4.55 -7.33 16.37
C TYR A 142 -5.61 -6.58 17.18
N LEU A 143 -6.01 -7.17 18.31
CA LEU A 143 -7.05 -6.63 19.17
C LEU A 143 -6.50 -6.39 20.57
N GLY A 144 -6.88 -5.26 21.17
CA GLY A 144 -6.65 -4.98 22.58
C GLY A 144 -7.64 -5.75 23.48
N PRO A 145 -7.48 -5.68 24.81
CA PRO A 145 -8.34 -6.37 25.77
C PRO A 145 -9.83 -6.02 25.68
N SER A 146 -10.17 -4.83 25.16
CA SER A 146 -11.55 -4.38 24.93
C SER A 146 -12.17 -4.94 23.64
N GLY A 147 -11.40 -5.64 22.81
CA GLY A 147 -11.78 -6.02 21.44
C GLY A 147 -11.62 -4.91 20.41
N ALA A 148 -11.15 -3.73 20.80
CA ALA A 148 -10.79 -2.67 19.85
C ALA A 148 -9.54 -3.03 19.05
N GLN A 149 -9.43 -2.55 17.80
CA GLN A 149 -8.24 -2.74 16.98
C GLN A 149 -7.03 -2.08 17.64
N THR A 150 -5.90 -2.79 17.64
CA THR A 150 -4.61 -2.22 18.03
C THR A 150 -4.15 -1.24 16.97
N THR A 151 -3.70 -0.06 17.39
CA THR A 151 -3.21 1.00 16.49
C THR A 151 -1.75 1.35 16.75
N LEU A 152 -1.09 1.83 15.70
CA LEU A 152 0.17 2.55 15.77
C LEU A 152 -0.05 3.97 15.20
N ALA A 153 0.43 4.99 15.89
CA ALA A 153 0.21 6.40 15.56
C ALA A 153 1.50 7.21 15.82
N ASP A 154 1.55 8.44 15.29
CA ASP A 154 2.68 9.37 15.43
C ASP A 154 4.01 8.75 14.95
N THR A 155 3.95 8.05 13.82
CA THR A 155 5.06 7.29 13.26
C THR A 155 5.98 8.14 12.40
N VAL A 156 7.27 7.79 12.35
CA VAL A 156 8.27 8.48 11.52
C VAL A 156 8.10 8.18 10.03
N PHE A 157 7.49 7.03 9.71
CA PHE A 157 7.11 6.64 8.36
C PHE A 157 5.63 6.26 8.33
N SER A 158 4.94 6.57 7.24
CA SER A 158 3.55 6.17 7.00
C SER A 158 3.24 6.15 5.50
N THR A 159 2.53 5.12 5.07
CA THR A 159 1.89 5.04 3.73
C THR A 159 0.51 5.69 3.70
N VAL A 160 0.04 6.19 4.85
CA VAL A 160 -1.18 6.99 5.04
C VAL A 160 -0.91 8.22 5.93
N PRO A 161 -0.16 9.23 5.45
CA PRO A 161 0.14 10.42 6.24
C PRO A 161 -1.12 11.06 6.82
N GLY A 162 -1.13 11.32 8.14
CA GLY A 162 -2.24 11.96 8.84
C GLY A 162 -3.27 11.03 9.48
N ALA A 163 -3.15 9.71 9.30
CA ALA A 163 -4.03 8.72 9.94
C ALA A 163 -3.24 7.69 10.77
N PRO A 164 -3.81 7.16 11.87
CA PRO A 164 -3.24 6.01 12.55
C PRO A 164 -3.34 4.77 11.65
N VAL A 165 -2.46 3.80 11.87
CA VAL A 165 -2.55 2.49 11.21
C VAL A 165 -3.10 1.46 12.19
N PHE A 166 -4.04 0.64 11.72
CA PHE A 166 -4.52 -0.53 12.42
C PHE A 166 -3.55 -1.68 12.13
N VAL A 167 -2.88 -2.16 13.17
CA VAL A 167 -1.87 -3.21 13.03
C VAL A 167 -2.52 -4.59 13.07
N GLY A 168 -1.96 -5.50 12.29
CA GLY A 168 -2.47 -6.84 12.14
C GLY A 168 -1.42 -7.83 11.69
N LYS A 169 -1.89 -9.03 11.37
CA LYS A 169 -1.09 -10.08 10.74
C LYS A 169 -1.75 -10.51 9.44
N ALA A 170 -0.96 -11.04 8.52
CA ALA A 170 -1.45 -11.67 7.31
C ALA A 170 -1.45 -13.19 7.48
N PRO A 171 -2.60 -13.86 7.66
CA PRO A 171 -2.66 -15.33 7.69
C PRO A 171 -2.07 -15.96 6.43
N VAL A 172 -2.21 -15.26 5.30
CA VAL A 172 -1.63 -15.61 4.01
C VAL A 172 -1.04 -14.34 3.38
N TYR A 173 0.19 -14.42 2.89
CA TYR A 173 0.80 -13.42 2.03
C TYR A 173 1.60 -14.09 0.91
N ARG A 174 1.14 -13.90 -0.33
CA ARG A 174 1.82 -14.37 -1.54
C ARG A 174 2.15 -13.18 -2.43
N SER A 175 3.37 -13.13 -2.92
CA SER A 175 3.79 -12.17 -3.94
C SER A 175 4.85 -12.78 -4.83
N LYS A 176 4.66 -12.69 -6.15
CA LYS A 176 5.61 -13.20 -7.13
C LYS A 176 5.83 -12.19 -8.24
N ASN A 177 7.06 -11.68 -8.35
CA ASN A 177 7.46 -10.77 -9.41
C ASN A 177 8.93 -10.98 -9.77
N ALA A 178 9.19 -11.61 -10.92
CA ALA A 178 10.53 -11.92 -11.37
C ALA A 178 11.36 -10.67 -11.74
N ALA A 179 10.73 -9.61 -12.23
CA ALA A 179 11.42 -8.37 -12.62
C ALA A 179 11.95 -7.59 -11.40
N ILE A 180 11.29 -7.74 -10.24
CA ILE A 180 11.70 -7.15 -8.96
C ILE A 180 12.58 -8.12 -8.14
N GLY A 181 12.42 -9.44 -8.35
CA GLY A 181 13.09 -10.47 -7.57
C GLY A 181 12.34 -10.87 -6.30
N ILE A 182 11.00 -10.81 -6.33
CA ILE A 182 10.12 -11.22 -5.23
C ILE A 182 9.55 -12.61 -5.55
N ASP A 183 9.66 -13.53 -4.60
CA ASP A 183 8.95 -14.81 -4.59
C ASP A 183 8.73 -15.22 -3.13
N VAL A 184 7.57 -14.85 -2.58
CA VAL A 184 7.22 -15.08 -1.17
C VAL A 184 5.87 -15.79 -1.07
N ASP A 185 5.80 -16.74 -0.15
CA ASP A 185 4.58 -17.43 0.29
C ASP A 185 4.70 -17.61 1.81
N LEU A 186 4.12 -16.67 2.55
CA LEU A 186 4.33 -16.46 3.97
C LEU A 186 3.01 -16.55 4.74
N LYS A 187 3.12 -16.89 6.03
CA LYS A 187 1.97 -17.01 6.94
C LYS A 187 2.24 -16.31 8.26
N ASN A 188 1.25 -15.55 8.72
CA ASN A 188 1.27 -14.78 9.97
C ASN A 188 2.39 -13.72 10.03
N HIS A 189 2.66 -13.05 8.91
CA HIS A 189 3.58 -11.92 8.81
C HIS A 189 2.88 -10.58 9.00
N ASN A 190 3.62 -9.48 9.05
CA ASN A 190 3.06 -8.14 9.25
C ASN A 190 1.98 -7.81 8.21
N ALA A 191 0.88 -7.25 8.71
CA ALA A 191 -0.18 -6.67 7.92
C ALA A 191 -0.67 -5.38 8.56
N LEU A 192 -1.07 -4.43 7.74
CA LEU A 192 -1.48 -3.11 8.15
C LEU A 192 -2.72 -2.71 7.36
N GLN A 193 -3.66 -2.08 8.04
CA GLN A 193 -4.84 -1.49 7.44
C GLN A 193 -4.94 -0.04 7.90
N SER A 194 -5.43 0.86 7.05
CA SER A 194 -5.82 2.18 7.48
C SER A 194 -6.91 2.78 6.59
N THR A 195 -7.36 3.97 6.95
CA THR A 195 -8.13 4.90 6.13
C THR A 195 -7.24 6.09 5.82
N PHE A 196 -7.38 6.69 4.65
CA PHE A 196 -6.64 7.88 4.29
C PHE A 196 -7.54 8.98 3.76
N GLN A 197 -7.07 10.21 3.94
CA GLN A 197 -7.55 11.38 3.23
C GLN A 197 -6.34 12.18 2.75
N PHE A 198 -6.20 12.35 1.43
CA PHE A 198 -5.10 13.10 0.84
C PHE A 198 -5.63 14.29 0.04
N ASP A 199 -5.06 15.45 0.33
CA ASP A 199 -5.40 16.73 -0.30
C ASP A 199 -4.14 17.40 -0.85
N ALA A 200 -4.25 18.05 -2.01
CA ALA A 200 -3.22 18.94 -2.57
C ALA A 200 -3.84 20.05 -3.44
#